data_AF-A0A2G5R349-F1
#
_entry.id   AF-A0A2G5R349-F1
#
_cell.length_a   1.000
_cell.length_b   1.000
_cell.length_c   1.000
_cell.angle_alpha   90.00
_cell.angle_beta   90.00
_cell.angle_gamma   90.00
#
_symmetry.space_group_name_H-M   'P 1'
#
loop_
_entity.id
_entity.type
_entity.pdbx_description
1 polymer ?
#
loop_
_entity_poly.entity_id
_entity_poly.type
_entity_poly.pdbx_seq_one_letter_code
_entity_poly.pdbx_strand_id
1 'polypeptide(L)'
;MALAGTGAQSIFAPVRELVEEETANRFVRNNVLAPIVPLCAKREEGAIAFPPPVLARTWRALRGIAPREAQEAAAKCNPWDLEQGPPLVFDELCKIGAAALRDPENAAFDSVRSLCDPEELAMCLQLAPIVRTCLPRLSEWVSRMSDERAAAARLAYNDACRIREDAGPLLLDILSAHLPDEWRILRVISAVMDRPSDRYLASSEVKGLGERFLADIEASIAHIEIFDFGGGEAAGREAALRAQKVQLQIVEFEQSVDLNKDGPWGRRVARFKQTMAKACEARMDQIERELGKALPTRPISMLAKKGSRGVAKLVAEPDEAMLNRARGGLAFIAELRPCADKAGYGSSRLKILEKLNAYLDPYIEDVLHVARTGDGGDPGLAMQYLNVAAGFIAYTRDDKTAEIVRRRAAAAIAA
;
A
#
# COMPACT_ATOMS: atom_id res chain seq x y z
N MET A 1 48.50 -31.92 39.05
CA MET A 1 48.64 -32.13 37.59
C MET A 1 47.22 -32.14 37.02
N ALA A 2 46.72 -31.00 36.52
CA ALA A 2 46.75 -30.59 35.09
C ALA A 2 45.79 -31.45 34.24
N LEU A 3 44.78 -30.95 33.52
CA LEU A 3 44.58 -29.64 32.86
C LEU A 3 43.10 -29.23 32.81
N ALA A 4 42.88 -27.92 32.86
CA ALA A 4 41.62 -27.21 32.69
C ALA A 4 41.04 -27.38 31.26
N GLY A 5 39.72 -27.50 31.18
CA GLY A 5 38.91 -27.35 29.96
C GLY A 5 38.15 -26.02 29.94
N THR A 6 38.85 -24.91 30.12
CA THR A 6 38.39 -23.58 29.73
C THR A 6 38.43 -23.47 28.20
N GLY A 7 37.33 -23.13 27.53
CA GLY A 7 37.41 -22.80 26.09
C GLY A 7 36.13 -22.55 25.29
N ALA A 8 34.94 -22.96 25.76
CA ALA A 8 33.71 -22.86 24.93
C ALA A 8 32.75 -21.72 25.32
N GLN A 9 33.10 -20.86 26.29
CA GLN A 9 32.25 -19.73 26.72
C GLN A 9 32.58 -18.37 26.06
N SER A 10 33.57 -18.24 25.17
CA SER A 10 34.25 -16.93 25.02
C SER A 10 34.37 -16.31 23.62
N ILE A 11 33.86 -16.90 22.54
CA ILE A 11 34.01 -16.28 21.19
C ILE A 11 32.77 -15.48 20.77
N PHE A 12 31.58 -15.92 21.19
CA PHE A 12 30.32 -15.27 20.86
C PHE A 12 29.83 -14.28 21.92
N ALA A 13 30.42 -14.26 23.12
CA ALA A 13 30.02 -13.31 24.17
C ALA A 13 30.26 -11.84 23.76
N PRO A 14 31.44 -11.45 23.22
CA PRO A 14 31.66 -10.08 22.75
C PRO A 14 30.77 -9.71 21.56
N VAL A 15 30.49 -10.65 20.65
CA VAL A 15 29.60 -10.44 19.51
C VAL A 15 28.16 -10.25 19.99
N ARG A 16 27.72 -11.05 20.96
CA ARG A 16 26.40 -10.96 21.56
C ARG A 16 26.22 -9.63 22.31
N GLU A 17 27.19 -9.24 23.12
CA GLU A 17 27.20 -7.94 23.80
C GLU A 17 27.13 -6.78 22.80
N LEU A 18 27.90 -6.85 21.71
CA LEU A 18 27.86 -5.86 20.63
C LEU A 18 26.48 -5.80 19.96
N VAL A 19 25.83 -6.95 19.70
CA VAL A 19 24.49 -7.00 19.12
C VAL A 19 23.42 -6.50 20.09
N GLU A 20 23.54 -6.81 21.38
CA GLU A 20 22.63 -6.34 22.42
C GLU A 20 22.76 -4.82 22.60
N GLU A 21 23.99 -4.28 22.61
CA GLU A 21 24.25 -2.84 22.65
C GLU A 21 23.70 -2.15 21.40
N GLU A 22 23.96 -2.67 20.19
CA GLU A 22 23.46 -2.10 18.94
C GLU A 22 21.91 -2.15 18.87
N THR A 23 21.31 -3.24 19.33
CA THR A 23 19.84 -3.38 19.42
C THR A 23 19.26 -2.36 20.38
N ALA A 24 19.82 -2.23 21.58
CA ALA A 24 19.40 -1.23 22.56
C ALA A 24 19.58 0.20 22.01
N ASN A 25 20.68 0.45 21.30
CA ASN A 25 20.97 1.74 20.70
C ASN A 25 19.92 2.13 19.65
N ARG A 26 19.56 1.19 18.76
CA ARG A 26 18.49 1.37 17.77
C ARG A 26 17.14 1.58 18.43
N PHE A 27 16.86 0.87 19.52
CA PHE A 27 15.63 1.03 20.29
C PHE A 27 15.51 2.44 20.88
N VAL A 28 16.54 2.94 21.57
CA VAL A 28 16.55 4.29 22.13
C VAL A 28 16.42 5.34 21.02
N ARG A 29 17.21 5.21 19.95
CA ARG A 29 17.11 6.08 18.77
C ARG A 29 15.68 6.18 18.25
N ASN A 30 15.04 5.03 18.02
CA ASN A 30 13.72 4.98 17.42
C ASN A 30 12.64 5.53 18.35
N ASN A 31 12.83 5.52 19.68
CA ASN A 31 11.92 6.17 20.63
C ASN A 31 12.15 7.69 20.70
N VAL A 32 13.41 8.14 20.77
CA VAL A 32 13.76 9.57 20.77
C VAL A 32 13.28 10.22 19.48
N LEU A 33 13.65 9.64 18.33
CA LEU A 33 13.34 10.16 17.00
C LEU A 33 12.01 9.66 16.44
N ALA A 34 11.16 9.02 17.26
CA ALA A 34 9.88 8.44 16.83
C ALA A 34 9.05 9.36 15.91
N PRO A 35 8.93 10.67 16.19
CA PRO A 35 8.20 11.60 15.32
C PRO A 35 8.61 11.59 13.85
N ILE A 36 9.89 11.37 13.55
CA ILE A 36 10.44 11.44 12.19
C ILE A 36 10.78 10.08 11.58
N VAL A 37 10.61 8.99 12.33
CA VAL A 37 10.97 7.64 11.84
C VAL A 37 10.28 7.30 10.51
N PRO A 38 8.96 7.52 10.34
CA PRO A 38 8.30 7.20 9.07
C PRO A 38 8.75 8.07 7.89
N LEU A 39 9.28 9.28 8.17
CA LEU A 39 9.83 10.16 7.13
C LEU A 39 11.12 9.57 6.52
N CYS A 40 11.79 8.65 7.22
CA CYS A 40 13.00 7.99 6.73
C CYS A 40 12.71 6.65 6.03
N ALA A 41 11.43 6.32 5.83
CA ALA A 41 10.97 5.18 5.04
C ALA A 41 10.64 5.62 3.60
N LYS A 42 10.41 4.64 2.71
CA LYS A 42 9.93 4.93 1.35
C LYS A 42 8.54 5.56 1.42
N ARG A 43 8.38 6.75 0.86
CA ARG A 43 7.11 7.48 0.76
C ARG A 43 6.76 7.80 -0.69
N GLU A 44 5.54 8.29 -0.89
CA GLU A 44 5.07 8.76 -2.20
C GLU A 44 5.87 9.98 -2.69
N GLU A 45 5.91 10.17 -4.01
CA GLU A 45 6.63 11.29 -4.62
C GLU A 45 6.05 12.63 -4.17
N GLY A 46 6.92 13.59 -3.83
CA GLY A 46 6.54 14.90 -3.30
C GLY A 46 6.12 14.91 -1.82
N ALA A 47 6.15 13.77 -1.13
CA ALA A 47 5.99 13.73 0.31
C ALA A 47 7.31 14.05 0.99
N ILE A 48 7.25 14.64 2.19
CA ILE A 48 8.46 14.92 2.98
C ILE A 48 9.09 13.58 3.37
N ALA A 49 10.31 13.37 2.89
CA ALA A 49 11.05 12.14 3.10
C ALA A 49 12.55 12.42 3.20
N PHE A 50 13.21 11.66 4.06
CA PHE A 50 14.63 11.71 4.28
C PHE A 50 15.29 10.38 3.91
N PRO A 51 16.56 10.38 3.45
CA PRO A 51 17.28 9.14 3.23
C PRO A 51 17.37 8.29 4.50
N PRO A 52 17.25 6.95 4.43
CA PRO A 52 17.30 6.07 5.60
C PRO A 52 18.49 6.29 6.57
N PRO A 53 19.72 6.65 6.10
CA PRO A 53 20.84 6.93 7.00
C PRO A 53 20.66 8.13 7.93
N VAL A 54 19.70 9.03 7.68
CA VAL A 54 19.48 10.24 8.49
C VAL A 54 19.25 9.90 9.96
N LEU A 55 18.39 8.94 10.29
CA LEU A 55 18.13 8.56 11.69
C LEU A 55 19.41 8.13 12.43
N ALA A 56 20.21 7.26 11.80
CA ALA A 56 21.41 6.73 12.42
C ALA A 56 22.50 7.81 12.57
N ARG A 57 22.64 8.72 11.60
CA ARG A 57 23.62 9.81 11.64
C ARG A 57 23.21 10.89 12.64
N THR A 58 21.94 11.30 12.66
CA THR A 58 21.40 12.25 13.65
C THR A 58 21.61 11.73 15.06
N TRP A 59 21.29 10.46 15.33
CA TRP A 59 21.49 9.88 16.65
C TRP A 59 22.95 9.78 17.06
N ARG A 60 23.84 9.40 16.14
CA ARG A 60 25.29 9.40 16.39
C ARG A 60 25.78 10.81 16.74
N ALA A 61 25.36 11.82 16.00
CA ALA A 61 25.74 13.20 16.24
C ALA A 61 25.23 13.69 17.61
N LEU A 62 23.97 13.43 17.96
CA LEU A 62 23.39 13.73 19.27
C LEU A 62 24.17 13.10 20.42
N ARG A 63 24.54 11.82 20.31
CA ARG A 63 25.37 11.14 21.33
C ARG A 63 26.75 11.79 21.49
N GLY A 64 27.29 12.38 20.42
CA GLY A 64 28.58 13.06 20.45
C GLY A 64 28.53 14.42 21.15
N ILE A 65 27.48 15.21 20.90
CA ILE A 65 27.38 16.58 21.41
C ILE A 65 26.57 16.71 22.72
N ALA A 66 25.70 15.75 23.00
CA ALA A 66 24.82 15.70 24.18
C ALA A 66 24.86 14.29 24.83
N PRO A 67 26.04 13.80 25.26
CA PRO A 67 26.20 12.44 25.77
C PRO A 67 25.40 12.19 27.06
N ARG A 68 25.24 13.22 27.91
CA ARG A 68 24.51 13.13 29.17
C ARG A 68 23.01 12.89 28.92
N GLU A 69 22.43 13.68 28.04
CA GLU A 69 21.02 13.60 27.63
C GLU A 69 20.75 12.27 26.92
N ALA A 70 21.69 11.81 26.08
CA ALA A 70 21.56 10.51 25.42
C ALA A 70 21.63 9.32 26.41
N GLN A 71 22.47 9.40 27.44
CA GLN A 71 22.52 8.40 28.51
C GLN A 71 21.24 8.40 29.35
N GLU A 72 20.73 9.59 29.69
CA GLU A 72 19.46 9.74 30.40
C GLU A 72 18.29 9.20 29.57
N ALA A 73 18.25 9.48 28.27
CA ALA A 73 17.26 8.92 27.37
C ALA A 73 17.32 7.39 27.33
N ALA A 74 18.53 6.80 27.29
CA ALA A 74 18.69 5.35 27.33
C ALA A 74 18.16 4.75 28.64
N ALA A 75 18.49 5.36 29.79
CA ALA A 75 18.02 4.93 31.10
C ALA A 75 16.49 5.02 31.24
N LYS A 76 15.88 6.05 30.64
CA LYS A 76 14.43 6.27 30.65
C LYS A 76 13.70 5.56 29.51
N CYS A 77 14.37 4.89 28.58
CA CYS A 77 13.69 4.32 27.41
C CYS A 77 12.95 3.01 27.73
N ASN A 78 13.31 2.30 28.80
CA ASN A 78 12.66 1.04 29.17
C ASN A 78 12.83 0.68 30.66
N PRO A 79 11.74 0.52 31.44
CA PRO A 79 10.37 0.94 31.14
C PRO A 79 10.19 2.45 31.43
N TRP A 80 9.54 3.20 30.53
CA TRP A 80 8.93 4.47 30.92
C TRP A 80 7.42 4.30 31.09
N ASP A 81 6.89 5.06 32.04
CA ASP A 81 5.49 5.05 32.41
C ASP A 81 4.63 5.67 31.29
N LEU A 82 3.81 4.85 30.65
CA LEU A 82 2.90 5.29 29.61
C LEU A 82 1.85 6.30 30.12
N GLU A 83 1.54 6.29 31.43
CA GLU A 83 0.60 7.23 32.04
C GLU A 83 1.23 8.62 32.24
N GLN A 84 2.53 8.68 32.54
CA GLN A 84 3.28 9.94 32.68
C GLN A 84 3.70 10.55 31.34
N GLY A 85 3.51 9.81 30.25
CA GLY A 85 3.89 10.25 28.93
C GLY A 85 5.39 10.17 28.67
N PRO A 86 5.81 10.51 27.44
CA PRO A 86 7.18 10.31 27.00
C PRO A 86 8.18 11.13 27.82
N PRO A 87 9.37 10.59 28.12
CA PRO A 87 10.42 11.31 28.82
C PRO A 87 10.76 12.65 28.16
N LEU A 88 10.79 13.73 28.95
CA LEU A 88 11.13 15.09 28.48
C LEU A 88 12.47 15.17 27.75
N VAL A 89 13.44 14.35 28.17
CA VAL A 89 14.77 14.26 27.55
C VAL A 89 14.71 13.88 26.06
N PHE A 90 13.64 13.19 25.61
CA PHE A 90 13.45 12.89 24.19
C PHE A 90 13.20 14.16 23.38
N ASP A 91 12.43 15.10 23.93
CA ASP A 91 12.17 16.41 23.31
C ASP A 91 13.37 17.34 23.39
N GLU A 92 14.10 17.30 24.50
CA GLU A 92 15.35 18.04 24.65
C GLU A 92 16.38 17.62 23.60
N LEU A 93 16.54 16.31 23.37
CA LEU A 93 17.43 15.79 22.34
C LEU A 93 17.00 16.22 20.92
N CYS A 94 15.70 16.21 20.61
CA CYS A 94 15.21 16.73 19.33
C CYS A 94 15.49 18.23 19.18
N LYS A 95 15.29 19.03 20.24
CA LYS A 95 15.60 20.47 20.26
C LYS A 95 17.09 20.74 20.07
N ILE A 96 17.96 19.98 20.73
CA ILE A 96 19.42 20.04 20.55
C ILE A 96 19.78 19.72 19.10
N GLY A 97 19.19 18.66 18.53
CA GLY A 97 19.42 18.27 17.14
C GLY A 97 18.99 19.34 16.14
N ALA A 98 17.83 19.97 16.36
CA ALA A 98 17.36 21.07 15.52
C ALA A 98 18.31 22.28 15.56
N ALA A 99 18.81 22.66 16.74
CA ALA A 99 19.77 23.74 16.88
C ALA A 99 21.12 23.39 16.22
N ALA A 100 21.62 22.17 16.41
CA ALA A 100 22.88 21.72 15.85
C ALA A 100 22.86 21.58 14.33
N LEU A 101 21.71 21.21 13.73
CA LEU A 101 21.54 21.19 12.27
C LEU A 101 21.69 22.59 11.66
N ARG A 102 21.15 23.61 12.35
CA ARG A 102 21.19 25.02 11.92
C ARG A 102 22.53 25.71 12.17
N ASP A 103 23.34 25.16 13.06
CA ASP A 103 24.68 25.67 13.34
C ASP A 103 25.69 25.09 12.33
N PRO A 104 26.18 25.89 11.36
CA PRO A 104 27.12 25.42 10.35
C PRO A 104 28.49 25.04 10.95
N GLU A 105 28.83 25.55 12.13
CA GLU A 105 30.11 25.26 12.81
C GLU A 105 30.08 23.91 13.55
N ASN A 106 28.90 23.32 13.73
CA ASN A 106 28.76 22.07 14.44
C ASN A 106 29.14 20.86 13.57
N ALA A 107 30.43 20.54 13.50
CA ALA A 107 30.96 19.49 12.63
C ALA A 107 30.34 18.09 12.85
N ALA A 108 29.75 17.81 14.02
CA ALA A 108 29.12 16.53 14.30
C ALA A 108 27.90 16.25 13.38
N PHE A 109 27.23 17.30 12.92
CA PHE A 109 26.05 17.23 12.05
C PHE A 109 26.35 17.35 10.56
N ASP A 110 27.59 17.57 10.14
CA ASP A 110 27.98 17.68 8.71
C ASP A 110 27.50 16.49 7.89
N SER A 111 27.65 15.29 8.44
CA SER A 111 27.22 14.06 7.79
C SER A 111 25.70 13.92 7.64
N VAL A 112 24.91 14.68 8.39
CA VAL A 112 23.45 14.74 8.27
C VAL A 112 23.07 15.82 7.27
N ARG A 113 23.68 17.02 7.36
CA ARG A 113 23.49 18.13 6.42
C ARG A 113 23.81 17.74 4.98
N SER A 114 24.76 16.83 4.77
CA SER A 114 25.10 16.34 3.44
C SER A 114 24.04 15.41 2.81
N LEU A 115 23.01 14.99 3.54
CA LEU A 115 22.02 14.00 3.08
C LEU A 115 20.66 14.60 2.75
N CYS A 116 20.29 15.73 3.34
CA CYS A 116 18.98 16.33 3.20
C CYS A 116 19.03 17.83 3.46
N ASP A 117 17.92 18.53 3.23
CA ASP A 117 17.76 19.90 3.66
C ASP A 117 17.84 19.96 5.20
N PRO A 118 18.84 20.67 5.77
CA PRO A 118 18.99 20.74 7.22
C PRO A 118 17.91 21.56 7.91
N GLU A 119 17.32 22.56 7.24
CA GLU A 119 16.25 23.37 7.83
C GLU A 119 14.94 22.57 7.87
N GLU A 120 14.64 21.80 6.83
CA GLU A 120 13.45 20.93 6.81
C GLU A 120 13.52 19.87 7.92
N LEU A 121 14.68 19.21 8.08
CA LEU A 121 14.87 18.25 9.16
C LEU A 121 14.85 18.92 10.55
N ALA A 122 15.48 20.09 10.69
CA ALA A 122 15.46 20.83 11.95
C ALA A 122 14.04 21.21 12.37
N MET A 123 13.19 21.63 11.43
CA MET A 123 11.78 21.89 11.70
C MET A 123 11.02 20.64 12.11
N CYS A 124 11.25 19.50 11.45
CA CYS A 124 10.65 18.22 11.85
C CYS A 124 11.03 17.83 13.29
N LEU A 125 12.30 18.05 13.67
CA LEU A 125 12.76 17.82 15.05
C LEU A 125 12.17 18.84 16.04
N GLN A 126 11.99 20.09 15.63
CA GLN A 126 11.38 21.12 16.48
C GLN A 126 9.88 20.88 16.73
N LEU A 127 9.19 20.22 15.79
CA LEU A 127 7.80 19.78 15.94
C LEU A 127 7.65 18.47 16.73
N ALA A 128 8.75 17.78 17.04
CA ALA A 128 8.73 16.50 17.76
C ALA A 128 7.87 16.48 19.04
N PRO A 129 7.89 17.52 19.92
CA PRO A 129 7.05 17.52 21.11
C PRO A 129 5.56 17.47 20.75
N ILE A 130 5.14 18.31 19.79
CA ILE A 130 3.74 18.38 19.35
C ILE A 130 3.33 17.04 18.73
N VAL A 131 4.15 16.51 17.81
CA VAL A 131 3.89 15.23 17.15
C VAL A 131 3.72 14.13 18.19
N ARG A 132 4.63 14.03 19.18
CA ARG A 132 4.58 12.97 20.19
C ARG A 132 3.31 13.01 21.04
N THR A 133 2.75 14.19 21.31
CA THR A 133 1.44 14.31 21.97
C THR A 133 0.27 13.94 21.06
N CYS A 134 0.43 14.04 19.74
CA CYS A 134 -0.61 13.70 18.76
C CYS A 134 -0.67 12.19 18.48
N LEU A 135 0.47 11.50 18.43
CA LEU A 135 0.56 10.10 18.01
C LEU A 135 -0.40 9.15 18.76
N PRO A 136 -0.54 9.19 20.11
CA PRO A 136 -1.46 8.30 20.82
C PRO A 136 -2.93 8.50 20.43
N ARG A 137 -3.30 9.69 19.96
CA ARG A 137 -4.67 10.09 19.62
C ARG A 137 -4.97 10.00 18.13
N LEU A 138 -3.95 9.86 17.29
CA LEU A 138 -4.05 9.98 15.84
C LEU A 138 -5.00 8.95 15.22
N SER A 139 -5.00 7.70 15.71
CA SER A 139 -5.90 6.66 15.23
C SER A 139 -7.38 6.99 15.50
N GLU A 140 -7.67 7.62 16.64
CA GLU A 140 -9.01 8.09 16.98
C GLU A 140 -9.43 9.30 16.16
N TRP A 141 -8.51 10.25 15.95
CA TRP A 141 -8.75 11.42 15.11
C TRP A 141 -9.20 11.03 13.70
N VAL A 142 -8.57 10.03 13.09
CA VAL A 142 -8.93 9.60 11.74
C VAL A 142 -10.10 8.60 11.69
N SER A 143 -10.50 7.98 12.80
CA SER A 143 -11.57 6.96 12.79
C SER A 143 -12.91 7.45 13.35
N ARG A 144 -12.89 8.29 14.39
CA ARG A 144 -14.08 8.78 15.11
C ARG A 144 -13.88 10.22 15.55
N MET A 145 -13.85 11.17 14.61
CA MET A 145 -13.69 12.58 14.97
C MET A 145 -14.89 13.08 15.81
N SER A 146 -14.60 13.74 16.93
CA SER A 146 -15.57 14.44 17.79
C SER A 146 -15.13 15.89 17.98
N ASP A 147 -16.00 16.75 18.52
CA ASP A 147 -15.69 18.17 18.74
C ASP A 147 -14.48 18.36 19.69
N GLU A 148 -14.39 17.55 20.74
CA GLU A 148 -13.24 17.55 21.66
C GLU A 148 -11.93 17.15 20.95
N ARG A 149 -11.98 16.11 20.10
CA ARG A 149 -10.83 15.67 19.30
C ARG A 149 -10.44 16.72 18.27
N ALA A 150 -11.42 17.37 17.64
CA ALA A 150 -11.21 18.47 16.71
C ALA A 150 -10.54 19.67 17.39
N ALA A 151 -10.99 20.03 18.61
CA ALA A 151 -10.36 21.08 19.41
C ALA A 151 -8.90 20.74 19.74
N ALA A 152 -8.61 19.49 20.11
CA ALA A 152 -7.25 19.03 20.37
C ALA A 152 -6.36 19.10 19.11
N ALA A 153 -6.88 18.72 17.94
CA ALA A 153 -6.16 18.83 16.68
C ALA A 153 -5.93 20.30 16.26
N ARG A 154 -6.92 21.18 16.44
CA ARG A 154 -6.78 22.64 16.21
C ARG A 154 -5.71 23.24 17.11
N LEU A 155 -5.68 22.86 18.39
CA LEU A 155 -4.66 23.32 19.33
C LEU A 155 -3.26 22.89 18.87
N ALA A 156 -3.06 21.62 18.50
CA ALA A 156 -1.78 21.13 18.01
C ALA A 156 -1.33 21.86 16.73
N TYR A 157 -2.25 22.09 15.79
CA TYR A 157 -1.96 22.85 14.58
C TYR A 157 -1.56 24.30 14.89
N ASN A 158 -2.29 24.97 15.78
CA ASN A 158 -1.97 26.33 16.20
C ASN A 158 -0.64 26.42 16.95
N ASP A 159 -0.31 25.43 17.78
CA ASP A 159 0.97 25.36 18.48
C ASP A 159 2.13 25.16 17.50
N ALA A 160 1.93 24.43 16.40
CA ALA A 160 2.91 24.36 15.32
C ALA A 160 3.05 25.73 14.63
N CYS A 161 1.94 26.39 14.28
CA CYS A 161 1.97 27.74 13.68
C CYS A 161 2.62 28.80 14.58
N ARG A 162 2.60 28.62 15.92
CA ARG A 162 3.32 29.48 16.87
C ARG A 162 4.84 29.29 16.83
N ILE A 163 5.32 28.11 16.42
CA ILE A 163 6.75 27.86 16.20
C ILE A 163 7.20 28.56 14.92
N ARG A 164 6.43 28.42 13.83
CA ARG A 164 6.63 29.10 12.53
C ARG A 164 5.30 29.14 11.80
N GLU A 165 4.97 30.25 11.14
CA GLU A 165 3.64 30.50 10.55
C GLU A 165 3.16 29.37 9.61
N ASP A 166 4.08 28.80 8.83
CA ASP A 166 3.89 27.73 7.85
C ASP A 166 4.18 26.31 8.39
N ALA A 167 4.39 26.13 9.70
CA ALA A 167 4.70 24.80 10.26
C ALA A 167 3.48 23.89 10.46
N GLY A 168 2.25 24.44 10.38
CA GLY A 168 1.01 23.66 10.45
C GLY A 168 0.92 22.57 9.37
N PRO A 169 1.10 22.89 8.07
CA PRO A 169 1.20 21.90 6.99
C PRO A 169 2.28 20.85 7.23
N LEU A 170 3.46 21.25 7.71
CA LEU A 170 4.55 20.32 8.03
C LEU A 170 4.13 19.34 9.14
N LEU A 171 3.47 19.81 10.20
CA LEU A 171 2.91 18.94 11.24
C LEU A 171 1.97 17.89 10.63
N LEU A 172 1.06 18.31 9.74
CA LEU A 172 0.14 17.39 9.07
C LEU A 172 0.87 16.38 8.17
N ASP A 173 1.93 16.79 7.48
CA ASP A 173 2.78 15.92 6.66
C ASP A 173 3.56 14.89 7.50
N ILE A 174 3.99 15.28 8.71
CA ILE A 174 4.60 14.35 9.67
C ILE A 174 3.53 13.35 10.15
N LEU A 175 2.37 13.82 10.59
CA LEU A 175 1.30 12.96 11.10
C LEU A 175 0.76 12.00 10.03
N SER A 176 0.66 12.43 8.76
CA SER A 176 0.21 11.58 7.66
C SER A 176 1.13 10.37 7.47
N ALA A 177 2.43 10.53 7.67
CA ALA A 177 3.43 9.47 7.58
C ALA A 177 3.26 8.37 8.64
N HIS A 178 2.57 8.65 9.75
CA HIS A 178 2.26 7.68 10.80
C HIS A 178 0.93 6.93 10.56
N LEU A 179 0.19 7.27 9.50
CA LEU A 179 -1.06 6.61 9.17
C LEU A 179 -0.81 5.41 8.23
N PRO A 180 -1.60 4.33 8.34
CA PRO A 180 -1.57 3.26 7.34
C PRO A 180 -1.88 3.74 5.92
N ASP A 181 -2.77 4.75 5.83
CA ASP A 181 -3.20 5.41 4.62
C ASP A 181 -3.00 6.93 4.79
N GLU A 182 -1.99 7.52 4.14
CA GLU A 182 -1.60 8.92 4.36
C GLU A 182 -2.76 9.91 4.12
N TRP A 183 -3.60 9.65 3.11
CA TRP A 183 -4.73 10.52 2.74
C TRP A 183 -5.82 10.64 3.80
N ARG A 184 -5.86 9.73 4.79
CA ARG A 184 -6.80 9.86 5.93
C ARG A 184 -6.52 11.10 6.78
N ILE A 185 -5.35 11.72 6.63
CA ILE A 185 -5.04 13.02 7.25
C ILE A 185 -6.03 14.12 6.84
N LEU A 186 -6.71 13.98 5.68
CA LEU A 186 -7.76 14.89 5.25
C LEU A 186 -8.86 15.09 6.31
N ARG A 187 -9.14 14.09 7.14
CA ARG A 187 -10.10 14.20 8.26
C ARG A 187 -9.63 15.17 9.33
N VAL A 188 -8.32 15.14 9.63
CA VAL A 188 -7.70 16.06 10.59
C VAL A 188 -7.68 17.47 10.00
N ILE A 189 -7.33 17.61 8.72
CA ILE A 189 -7.40 18.90 7.99
C ILE A 189 -8.82 19.46 8.05
N SER A 190 -9.82 18.62 7.75
CA SER A 190 -11.23 18.99 7.81
C SER A 190 -11.64 19.49 9.20
N ALA A 191 -11.24 18.79 10.25
CA ALA A 191 -11.55 19.18 11.62
C ALA A 191 -10.83 20.46 12.05
N VAL A 192 -9.57 20.66 11.62
CA VAL A 192 -8.78 21.85 11.96
C VAL A 192 -9.32 23.09 11.26
N MET A 193 -9.71 22.96 10.00
CA MET A 193 -10.13 24.07 9.13
C MET A 193 -11.65 24.20 8.98
N ASP A 194 -12.41 23.49 9.82
CA ASP A 194 -13.88 23.54 9.87
C ASP A 194 -14.58 23.20 8.53
N ARG A 195 -14.28 22.01 8.00
CA ARG A 195 -14.76 21.50 6.71
C ARG A 195 -14.52 22.51 5.57
N PRO A 196 -13.25 22.76 5.22
CA PRO A 196 -12.89 23.79 4.27
C PRO A 196 -13.39 23.46 2.86
N SER A 197 -13.68 24.52 2.09
CA SER A 197 -13.97 24.40 0.66
C SER A 197 -12.72 24.04 -0.15
N ASP A 198 -12.93 23.36 -1.27
CA ASP A 198 -11.83 22.98 -2.16
C ASP A 198 -11.07 24.19 -2.74
N ARG A 199 -11.76 25.31 -2.98
CA ARG A 199 -11.14 26.58 -3.40
C ARG A 199 -10.18 27.12 -2.34
N TYR A 200 -10.60 27.10 -1.07
CA TYR A 200 -9.76 27.56 0.03
C TYR A 200 -8.51 26.68 0.15
N LEU A 201 -8.68 25.36 0.17
CA LEU A 201 -7.57 24.43 0.29
C LEU A 201 -6.57 24.57 -0.87
N ALA A 202 -7.06 24.73 -2.10
CA ALA A 202 -6.22 24.89 -3.29
C ALA A 202 -5.41 26.20 -3.31
N SER A 203 -5.73 27.17 -2.45
CA SER A 203 -4.98 28.42 -2.25
C SER A 203 -4.23 28.51 -0.92
N SER A 204 -4.31 27.46 -0.09
CA SER A 204 -3.71 27.43 1.24
C SER A 204 -2.37 26.69 1.24
N GLU A 205 -1.63 26.80 2.34
CA GLU A 205 -0.36 26.08 2.52
C GLU A 205 -0.51 24.54 2.53
N VAL A 206 -1.71 24.01 2.83
CA VAL A 206 -1.97 22.56 2.76
C VAL A 206 -2.30 22.07 1.35
N LYS A 207 -2.27 22.94 0.33
CA LYS A 207 -2.47 22.57 -1.07
C LYS A 207 -1.56 21.42 -1.48
N GLY A 208 -0.30 21.45 -1.06
CA GLY A 208 0.70 20.43 -1.42
C GLY A 208 0.24 19.00 -1.08
N LEU A 209 -0.30 18.80 0.13
CA LEU A 209 -0.87 17.53 0.58
C LEU A 209 -2.02 17.06 -0.33
N GLY A 210 -2.99 17.94 -0.61
CA GLY A 210 -4.16 17.60 -1.43
C GLY A 210 -3.79 17.29 -2.88
N GLU A 211 -2.95 18.10 -3.50
CA GLU A 211 -2.47 17.89 -4.87
C GLU A 211 -1.73 16.56 -5.02
N ARG A 212 -0.96 16.16 -4.00
CA ARG A 212 -0.24 14.89 -4.00
C ARG A 212 -1.19 13.68 -4.00
N PHE A 213 -2.23 13.71 -3.19
CA PHE A 213 -3.23 12.63 -3.17
C PHE A 213 -4.05 12.60 -4.48
N LEU A 214 -4.34 13.75 -5.08
CA LEU A 214 -4.99 13.81 -6.39
C LEU A 214 -4.09 13.25 -7.51
N ALA A 215 -2.78 13.54 -7.46
CA ALA A 215 -1.80 13.01 -8.40
C ALA A 215 -1.64 11.49 -8.25
N ASP A 216 -1.66 10.95 -7.02
CA ASP A 216 -1.62 9.51 -6.78
C ASP A 216 -2.88 8.79 -7.32
N ILE A 217 -4.06 9.42 -7.24
CA ILE A 217 -5.26 8.91 -7.91
C ILE A 217 -5.05 8.85 -9.43
N GLU A 218 -4.53 9.92 -10.04
CA GLU A 218 -4.26 9.97 -11.48
C GLU A 218 -3.27 8.89 -11.92
N ALA A 219 -2.15 8.75 -11.20
CA ALA A 219 -1.14 7.73 -11.46
C ALA A 219 -1.70 6.31 -11.31
N SER A 220 -2.55 6.08 -10.30
CA SER A 220 -3.19 4.79 -10.06
C SER A 220 -4.19 4.43 -11.16
N ILE A 221 -5.00 5.39 -11.62
CA ILE A 221 -5.90 5.19 -12.77
C ILE A 221 -5.08 4.90 -14.04
N ALA A 222 -4.04 5.68 -14.31
CA ALA A 222 -3.17 5.46 -15.47
C ALA A 222 -2.53 4.05 -15.43
N HIS A 223 -2.10 3.57 -14.26
CA HIS A 223 -1.59 2.22 -14.10
C HIS A 223 -2.64 1.15 -14.47
N ILE A 224 -3.89 1.30 -14.01
CA ILE A 224 -5.00 0.39 -14.38
C ILE A 224 -5.23 0.42 -15.91
N GLU A 225 -5.16 1.59 -16.52
CA GLU A 225 -5.33 1.75 -17.96
C GLU A 225 -4.24 1.04 -18.77
N ILE A 226 -3.03 0.84 -18.23
CA ILE A 226 -1.87 0.33 -19.01
C ILE A 226 -1.25 -0.97 -18.49
N PHE A 227 -1.68 -1.55 -17.36
CA PHE A 227 -1.05 -2.75 -16.80
C PHE A 227 -0.99 -3.91 -17.81
N ASP A 228 0.11 -4.67 -17.76
CA ASP A 228 0.31 -5.82 -18.64
C ASP A 228 -0.18 -7.10 -17.96
N PHE A 229 -1.14 -7.76 -18.61
CA PHE A 229 -1.56 -9.12 -18.22
C PHE A 229 -0.38 -10.10 -18.19
N GLY A 230 0.66 -9.88 -19.00
CA GLY A 230 1.89 -10.68 -19.01
C GLY A 230 2.67 -10.69 -17.70
N GLY A 231 2.46 -9.69 -16.83
CA GLY A 231 2.98 -9.68 -15.46
C GLY A 231 2.29 -10.68 -14.52
N GLY A 232 1.28 -11.41 -15.01
CA GLY A 232 0.64 -12.50 -14.28
C GLY A 232 -0.27 -12.03 -13.15
N GLU A 233 -0.55 -12.96 -12.24
CA GLU A 233 -1.42 -12.76 -11.09
C GLU A 233 -1.02 -11.55 -10.24
N ALA A 234 0.28 -11.36 -9.99
CA ALA A 234 0.79 -10.23 -9.21
C ALA A 234 0.41 -8.87 -9.81
N ALA A 235 0.60 -8.70 -11.13
CA ALA A 235 0.24 -7.46 -11.82
C ALA A 235 -1.28 -7.22 -11.81
N GLY A 236 -2.08 -8.27 -12.01
CA GLY A 236 -3.54 -8.19 -11.92
C GLY A 236 -4.04 -7.77 -10.55
N ARG A 237 -3.47 -8.37 -9.48
CA ARG A 237 -3.80 -7.99 -8.09
C ARG A 237 -3.38 -6.58 -7.76
N GLU A 238 -2.17 -6.15 -8.17
CA GLU A 238 -1.70 -4.78 -7.95
C GLU A 238 -2.64 -3.75 -8.59
N ALA A 239 -3.04 -3.97 -9.84
CA ALA A 239 -3.98 -3.08 -10.52
C ALA A 239 -5.34 -3.00 -9.82
N ALA A 240 -5.86 -4.12 -9.32
CA ALA A 240 -7.12 -4.14 -8.57
C ALA A 240 -7.01 -3.43 -7.20
N LEU A 241 -5.90 -3.64 -6.48
CA LEU A 241 -5.63 -2.94 -5.22
C LEU A 241 -5.52 -1.43 -5.42
N ARG A 242 -4.91 -0.98 -6.53
CA ARG A 242 -4.90 0.44 -6.91
C ARG A 242 -6.31 0.97 -7.18
N ALA A 243 -7.18 0.20 -7.83
CA ALA A 243 -8.58 0.59 -8.03
C ALA A 243 -9.33 0.73 -6.69
N GLN A 244 -9.08 -0.17 -5.73
CA GLN A 244 -9.62 -0.07 -4.37
C GLN A 244 -9.09 1.19 -3.66
N LYS A 245 -7.78 1.47 -3.75
CA LYS A 245 -7.14 2.67 -3.19
C LYS A 245 -7.80 3.95 -3.72
N VAL A 246 -7.94 4.07 -5.04
CA VAL A 246 -8.57 5.22 -5.71
C VAL A 246 -9.99 5.44 -5.18
N GLN A 247 -10.79 4.37 -5.08
CA GLN A 247 -12.15 4.48 -4.54
C GLN A 247 -12.15 5.00 -3.09
N LEU A 248 -11.23 4.54 -2.24
CA LEU A 248 -11.12 5.01 -0.85
C LEU A 248 -10.68 6.47 -0.77
N GLN A 249 -9.70 6.88 -1.57
CA GLN A 249 -9.24 8.27 -1.63
C GLN A 249 -10.34 9.22 -2.10
N ILE A 250 -11.08 8.84 -3.15
CA ILE A 250 -12.22 9.63 -3.64
C ILE A 250 -13.26 9.83 -2.54
N VAL A 251 -13.64 8.76 -1.83
CA VAL A 251 -14.59 8.85 -0.71
C VAL A 251 -14.04 9.77 0.38
N GLU A 252 -12.74 9.70 0.66
CA GLU A 252 -12.11 10.55 1.67
C GLU A 252 -12.19 12.04 1.31
N PHE A 253 -11.92 12.39 0.05
CA PHE A 253 -12.11 13.78 -0.44
C PHE A 253 -13.55 14.25 -0.30
N GLU A 254 -14.52 13.42 -0.68
CA GLU A 254 -15.96 13.75 -0.59
C GLU A 254 -16.45 13.94 0.86
N GLN A 255 -15.86 13.20 1.79
CA GLN A 255 -16.22 13.28 3.20
C GLN A 255 -15.53 14.43 3.92
N SER A 256 -14.27 14.73 3.57
CA SER A 256 -13.42 15.66 4.31
C SER A 256 -13.40 17.08 3.74
N VAL A 257 -13.74 17.27 2.46
CA VAL A 257 -13.67 18.58 1.78
C VAL A 257 -15.06 18.98 1.27
N ASP A 258 -15.41 20.26 1.39
CA ASP A 258 -16.57 20.80 0.69
C ASP A 258 -16.23 21.02 -0.80
N LEU A 259 -16.48 19.98 -1.60
CA LEU A 259 -16.14 19.92 -3.02
C LEU A 259 -17.17 20.64 -3.88
N ASN A 260 -16.73 21.66 -4.62
CA ASN A 260 -17.54 22.32 -5.64
C ASN A 260 -17.32 21.67 -7.02
N LYS A 261 -18.40 21.42 -7.78
CA LYS A 261 -18.31 20.83 -9.14
C LYS A 261 -17.44 21.64 -10.10
N ASP A 262 -17.38 22.96 -9.92
CA ASP A 262 -16.53 23.87 -10.69
C ASP A 262 -15.29 24.33 -9.92
N GLY A 263 -15.02 23.72 -8.77
CA GLY A 263 -13.83 23.96 -7.98
C GLY A 263 -12.59 23.22 -8.52
N PRO A 264 -11.38 23.64 -8.11
CA PRO A 264 -10.13 23.07 -8.60
C PRO A 264 -10.01 21.55 -8.37
N TRP A 265 -10.53 21.06 -7.24
CA TRP A 265 -10.45 19.64 -6.89
C TRP A 265 -11.76 18.91 -7.17
N GLY A 266 -12.92 19.52 -6.92
CA GLY A 266 -14.20 18.86 -7.13
C GLY A 266 -14.43 18.41 -8.58
N ARG A 267 -13.98 19.19 -9.57
CA ARG A 267 -14.01 18.76 -10.99
C ARG A 267 -13.15 17.52 -11.25
N ARG A 268 -11.96 17.45 -10.65
CA ARG A 268 -11.02 16.32 -10.79
C ARG A 268 -11.58 15.07 -10.12
N VAL A 269 -12.03 15.18 -8.86
CA VAL A 269 -12.63 14.08 -8.10
C VAL A 269 -13.86 13.50 -8.83
N ALA A 270 -14.74 14.35 -9.37
CA ALA A 270 -15.88 13.91 -10.16
C ALA A 270 -15.46 13.14 -11.43
N ARG A 271 -14.41 13.59 -12.12
CA ARG A 271 -13.85 12.93 -13.30
C ARG A 271 -13.22 11.58 -12.95
N PHE A 272 -12.51 11.47 -11.83
CA PHE A 272 -11.81 10.25 -11.44
C PHE A 272 -12.75 9.05 -11.30
N LYS A 273 -13.95 9.23 -10.72
CA LYS A 273 -14.95 8.16 -10.65
C LYS A 273 -15.27 7.58 -12.03
N GLN A 274 -15.53 8.46 -13.00
CA GLN A 274 -15.86 8.05 -14.36
C GLN A 274 -14.67 7.41 -15.08
N THR A 275 -13.47 8.00 -14.96
CA THR A 275 -12.27 7.48 -15.64
C THR A 275 -11.84 6.14 -15.06
N MET A 276 -11.83 5.98 -13.73
CA MET A 276 -11.53 4.71 -13.08
C MET A 276 -12.48 3.60 -13.52
N ALA A 277 -13.80 3.88 -13.58
CA ALA A 277 -14.77 2.90 -14.02
C ALA A 277 -14.53 2.47 -15.47
N LYS A 278 -14.31 3.42 -16.39
CA LYS A 278 -13.98 3.14 -17.78
C LYS A 278 -12.68 2.33 -17.92
N ALA A 279 -11.64 2.66 -17.15
CA ALA A 279 -10.38 1.94 -17.15
C ALA A 279 -10.57 0.47 -16.72
N CYS A 280 -11.31 0.25 -15.62
CA CYS A 280 -11.61 -1.11 -15.15
C CYS A 280 -12.43 -1.89 -16.17
N GLU A 281 -13.48 -1.30 -16.74
CA GLU A 281 -14.32 -1.94 -17.77
C GLU A 281 -13.51 -2.34 -19.00
N ALA A 282 -12.70 -1.42 -19.54
CA ALA A 282 -11.86 -1.69 -20.70
C ALA A 282 -10.87 -2.83 -20.47
N ARG A 283 -10.37 -2.99 -19.24
CA ARG A 283 -9.51 -4.12 -18.85
C ARG A 283 -10.28 -5.40 -18.66
N MET A 284 -11.44 -5.37 -18.02
CA MET A 284 -12.27 -6.55 -17.85
C MET A 284 -12.73 -7.12 -19.21
N ASP A 285 -13.08 -6.27 -20.18
CA ASP A 285 -13.48 -6.70 -21.52
C ASP A 285 -12.36 -7.42 -22.30
N GLN A 286 -11.10 -7.18 -21.94
CA GLN A 286 -9.95 -7.87 -22.55
C GLN A 286 -9.73 -9.28 -21.97
N ILE A 287 -10.26 -9.58 -20.78
CA ILE A 287 -10.03 -10.86 -20.09
C ILE A 287 -10.57 -12.02 -20.92
N GLU A 288 -11.73 -11.87 -21.56
CA GLU A 288 -12.32 -12.92 -22.41
C GLU A 288 -11.38 -13.35 -23.53
N ARG A 289 -10.68 -12.38 -24.14
CA ARG A 289 -9.70 -12.65 -25.19
C ARG A 289 -8.47 -13.39 -24.66
N GLU A 290 -7.96 -12.99 -23.51
CA GLU A 290 -6.79 -13.65 -22.90
C GLU A 290 -7.14 -15.07 -22.43
N LEU A 291 -8.34 -15.26 -21.87
CA LEU A 291 -8.87 -16.58 -21.52
C LEU A 291 -9.01 -17.47 -22.76
N GLY A 292 -9.52 -16.93 -23.87
CA GLY A 292 -9.68 -17.68 -25.11
C GLY A 292 -8.36 -18.11 -25.77
N LYS A 293 -7.27 -17.36 -25.54
CA LYS A 293 -5.92 -17.76 -25.95
C LYS A 293 -5.35 -18.86 -25.06
N ALA A 294 -5.59 -18.76 -23.74
CA ALA A 294 -5.10 -19.73 -22.77
C ALA A 294 -5.82 -21.08 -22.86
N LEU A 295 -7.10 -21.08 -23.20
CA LEU A 295 -7.95 -22.27 -23.30
C LEU A 295 -8.53 -22.44 -24.72
N PRO A 296 -7.70 -22.67 -25.75
CA PRO A 296 -8.13 -22.56 -27.13
C PRO A 296 -9.22 -23.57 -27.51
N THR A 297 -10.15 -23.15 -28.37
CA THR A 297 -11.20 -24.01 -28.95
C THR A 297 -11.03 -24.18 -30.46
N ARG A 298 -11.61 -25.25 -31.01
CA ARG A 298 -11.70 -25.55 -32.45
C ARG A 298 -13.16 -25.73 -32.86
N PRO A 299 -13.54 -25.40 -34.10
CA PRO A 299 -14.91 -25.61 -34.56
C PRO A 299 -15.27 -27.10 -34.60
N ILE A 300 -16.52 -27.43 -34.25
CA ILE A 300 -17.05 -28.81 -34.28
C ILE A 300 -17.19 -29.33 -35.72
N SER A 301 -17.46 -28.44 -36.68
CA SER A 301 -17.55 -28.75 -38.10
C SER A 301 -17.11 -27.56 -38.95
N MET A 302 -16.53 -27.83 -40.12
CA MET A 302 -16.13 -26.82 -41.12
C MET A 302 -17.33 -25.99 -41.63
N LEU A 303 -18.56 -26.52 -41.51
CA LEU A 303 -19.81 -25.87 -41.90
C LEU A 303 -20.51 -25.16 -40.73
N ALA A 304 -19.93 -25.19 -39.53
CA ALA A 304 -20.56 -24.59 -38.37
C ALA A 304 -20.62 -23.06 -38.52
N LYS A 305 -21.78 -22.45 -38.20
CA LYS A 305 -21.98 -21.00 -38.31
C LYS A 305 -20.91 -20.26 -37.49
N LYS A 306 -20.45 -19.11 -37.97
CA LYS A 306 -19.55 -18.19 -37.24
C LYS A 306 -20.16 -17.88 -35.87
N GLY A 307 -19.49 -18.26 -34.79
CA GLY A 307 -20.00 -18.12 -33.41
C GLY A 307 -20.67 -19.38 -32.82
N SER A 308 -20.67 -20.51 -33.53
CA SER A 308 -21.04 -21.80 -32.96
C SER A 308 -20.05 -22.25 -31.87
N ARG A 309 -20.56 -22.94 -30.84
CA ARG A 309 -19.74 -23.50 -29.75
C ARG A 309 -18.66 -24.39 -30.35
N GLY A 310 -17.39 -24.05 -30.09
CA GLY A 310 -16.25 -24.91 -30.39
C GLY A 310 -16.03 -25.94 -29.29
N VAL A 311 -15.22 -26.95 -29.58
CA VAL A 311 -14.71 -27.93 -28.59
C VAL A 311 -13.27 -27.60 -28.23
N ALA A 312 -12.80 -28.09 -27.08
CA ALA A 312 -11.42 -27.86 -26.66
C ALA A 312 -10.39 -28.29 -27.73
N LYS A 313 -9.38 -27.46 -27.95
CA LYS A 313 -8.28 -27.73 -28.88
C LYS A 313 -7.10 -28.33 -28.10
N LEU A 314 -7.02 -29.66 -28.08
CA LEU A 314 -6.04 -30.43 -27.31
C LEU A 314 -4.96 -31.02 -28.22
N VAL A 315 -4.16 -30.16 -28.87
CA VAL A 315 -3.14 -30.58 -29.86
C VAL A 315 -1.72 -30.22 -29.46
N ALA A 316 -1.56 -29.42 -28.42
CA ALA A 316 -0.29 -28.96 -27.87
C ALA A 316 -0.47 -28.78 -26.37
N GLU A 317 0.63 -28.74 -25.63
CA GLU A 317 0.62 -28.40 -24.21
C GLU A 317 0.14 -26.96 -23.98
N PRO A 318 -0.43 -26.66 -22.79
CA PRO A 318 -0.80 -25.31 -22.42
C PRO A 318 0.38 -24.33 -22.52
N ASP A 319 0.19 -23.22 -23.22
CA ASP A 319 1.21 -22.17 -23.34
C ASP A 319 1.25 -21.34 -22.04
N GLU A 320 2.30 -21.53 -21.25
CA GLU A 320 2.51 -20.84 -19.97
C GLU A 320 2.44 -19.31 -20.08
N ALA A 321 2.89 -18.71 -21.20
CA ALA A 321 2.79 -17.27 -21.38
C ALA A 321 1.32 -16.83 -21.52
N MET A 322 0.50 -17.60 -22.24
CA MET A 322 -0.93 -17.35 -22.35
C MET A 322 -1.66 -17.63 -21.03
N LEU A 323 -1.26 -18.69 -20.31
CA LEU A 323 -1.79 -18.99 -18.99
C LEU A 323 -1.54 -17.85 -18.01
N ASN A 324 -0.31 -17.32 -17.98
CA ASN A 324 0.05 -16.23 -17.09
C ASN A 324 -0.78 -14.98 -17.39
N ARG A 325 -1.00 -14.66 -18.68
CA ARG A 325 -1.84 -13.55 -19.11
C ARG A 325 -3.29 -13.70 -18.65
N ALA A 326 -3.88 -14.89 -18.82
CA ALA A 326 -5.22 -15.18 -18.33
C ALA A 326 -5.29 -15.06 -16.80
N ARG A 327 -4.30 -15.56 -16.06
CA ARG A 327 -4.22 -15.40 -14.58
C ARG A 327 -4.19 -13.94 -14.17
N GLY A 328 -3.41 -13.10 -14.85
CA GLY A 328 -3.40 -11.66 -14.56
C GLY A 328 -4.77 -11.02 -14.70
N GLY A 329 -5.52 -11.36 -15.76
CA GLY A 329 -6.87 -10.84 -15.96
C GLY A 329 -7.88 -11.36 -14.94
N LEU A 330 -7.84 -12.67 -14.67
CA LEU A 330 -8.72 -13.32 -13.71
C LEU A 330 -8.48 -12.84 -12.27
N ALA A 331 -7.22 -12.65 -11.89
CA ALA A 331 -6.85 -12.06 -10.60
C ALA A 331 -7.37 -10.63 -10.46
N PHE A 332 -7.22 -9.81 -11.51
CA PHE A 332 -7.74 -8.45 -11.53
C PHE A 332 -9.25 -8.41 -11.25
N ILE A 333 -10.08 -9.13 -12.03
CA ILE A 333 -11.54 -9.09 -11.85
C ILE A 333 -12.01 -9.71 -10.53
N ALA A 334 -11.30 -10.71 -10.01
CA ALA A 334 -11.57 -11.31 -8.71
C ALA A 334 -11.38 -10.28 -7.58
N GLU A 335 -10.22 -9.61 -7.58
CA GLU A 335 -9.84 -8.62 -6.55
C GLU A 335 -10.61 -7.29 -6.67
N LEU A 336 -11.31 -7.01 -7.77
CA LEU A 336 -12.19 -5.84 -7.84
C LEU A 336 -13.46 -5.96 -6.98
N ARG A 337 -13.78 -7.14 -6.46
CA ARG A 337 -15.02 -7.40 -5.69
C ARG A 337 -15.28 -6.38 -4.56
N PRO A 338 -14.31 -6.00 -3.70
CA PRO A 338 -14.58 -5.17 -2.52
C PRO A 338 -15.08 -3.75 -2.83
N CYS A 339 -14.77 -3.21 -4.01
CA CYS A 339 -15.09 -1.83 -4.38
C CYS A 339 -16.10 -1.70 -5.53
N ALA A 340 -16.42 -2.80 -6.24
CA ALA A 340 -17.18 -2.76 -7.49
C ALA A 340 -18.54 -2.03 -7.42
N ASP A 341 -19.32 -2.25 -6.34
CA ASP A 341 -20.66 -1.66 -6.20
C ASP A 341 -20.60 -0.14 -6.01
N LYS A 342 -19.57 0.35 -5.31
CA LYS A 342 -19.41 1.78 -4.99
C LYS A 342 -18.66 2.54 -6.09
N ALA A 343 -17.91 1.82 -6.92
CA ALA A 343 -17.02 2.37 -7.93
C ALA A 343 -17.66 2.48 -9.33
N GLY A 344 -18.92 2.07 -9.49
CA GLY A 344 -19.71 2.31 -10.70
C GLY A 344 -19.56 1.27 -11.82
N TYR A 345 -18.78 0.20 -11.62
CA TYR A 345 -18.58 -0.88 -12.61
C TYR A 345 -19.05 -2.26 -12.12
N GLY A 346 -19.80 -2.32 -11.01
CA GLY A 346 -20.31 -3.58 -10.44
C GLY A 346 -21.15 -4.41 -11.42
N SER A 347 -22.06 -3.77 -12.17
CA SER A 347 -22.89 -4.44 -13.17
C SER A 347 -22.07 -4.98 -14.36
N SER A 348 -21.10 -4.21 -14.84
CA SER A 348 -20.16 -4.62 -15.89
C SER A 348 -19.31 -5.81 -15.45
N ARG A 349 -18.80 -5.79 -14.21
CA ARG A 349 -18.07 -6.92 -13.60
C ARG A 349 -18.91 -8.20 -13.58
N LEU A 350 -20.18 -8.12 -13.13
CA LEU A 350 -21.07 -9.29 -13.11
C LEU A 350 -21.29 -9.88 -14.51
N LYS A 351 -21.58 -9.04 -15.50
CA LYS A 351 -21.76 -9.48 -16.89
C LYS A 351 -20.52 -10.18 -17.45
N ILE A 352 -19.33 -9.68 -17.12
CA ILE A 352 -18.08 -10.28 -17.59
C ILE A 352 -17.84 -11.62 -16.88
N LEU A 353 -18.09 -11.72 -15.58
CA LEU A 353 -18.03 -13.01 -14.87
C LEU A 353 -19.00 -14.04 -15.45
N GLU A 354 -20.22 -13.64 -15.81
CA GLU A 354 -21.18 -14.51 -16.51
C GLU A 354 -20.61 -15.03 -17.83
N LYS A 355 -20.01 -14.17 -18.66
CA LYS A 355 -19.36 -14.58 -19.92
C LYS A 355 -18.19 -15.54 -19.69
N LEU A 356 -17.32 -15.24 -18.72
CA LEU A 356 -16.17 -16.08 -18.39
C LEU A 356 -16.63 -17.45 -17.92
N ASN A 357 -17.68 -17.52 -17.08
CA ASN A 357 -18.26 -18.80 -16.65
C ASN A 357 -18.95 -19.55 -17.79
N ALA A 358 -19.67 -18.84 -18.67
CA ALA A 358 -20.27 -19.41 -19.87
C ALA A 358 -19.24 -19.95 -20.87
N TYR A 359 -17.98 -19.53 -20.75
CA TYR A 359 -16.85 -20.09 -21.50
C TYR A 359 -16.23 -21.30 -20.77
N LEU A 360 -15.91 -21.14 -19.48
CA LEU A 360 -15.21 -22.13 -18.65
C LEU A 360 -16.02 -23.41 -18.46
N ASP A 361 -17.32 -23.31 -18.14
CA ASP A 361 -18.15 -24.47 -17.85
C ASP A 361 -18.21 -25.44 -19.05
N PRO A 362 -18.61 -24.99 -20.27
CA PRO A 362 -18.46 -25.76 -21.49
C PRO A 362 -17.10 -26.40 -21.73
N TYR A 363 -16.04 -25.60 -21.58
CA TYR A 363 -14.69 -26.05 -21.85
C TYR A 363 -14.27 -27.18 -20.91
N ILE A 364 -14.59 -27.06 -19.62
CA ILE A 364 -14.31 -28.07 -18.60
C ILE A 364 -15.04 -29.38 -18.93
N GLU A 365 -16.32 -29.32 -19.32
CA GLU A 365 -17.07 -30.52 -19.73
C GLU A 365 -16.47 -31.20 -20.96
N ASP A 366 -16.07 -30.42 -21.97
CA ASP A 366 -15.46 -30.94 -23.18
C ASP A 366 -14.12 -31.63 -22.87
N VAL A 367 -13.27 -31.00 -22.06
CA VAL A 367 -11.97 -31.58 -21.65
C VAL A 367 -12.14 -32.81 -20.75
N LEU A 368 -13.11 -32.79 -19.83
CA LEU A 368 -13.46 -33.96 -19.00
C LEU A 368 -13.92 -35.15 -19.85
N HIS A 369 -14.65 -34.88 -20.93
CA HIS A 369 -15.06 -35.93 -21.87
C HIS A 369 -13.84 -36.57 -22.52
N VAL A 370 -12.94 -35.77 -23.12
CA VAL A 370 -11.71 -36.29 -23.75
C VAL A 370 -10.84 -37.05 -22.75
N ALA A 371 -10.68 -36.53 -21.53
CA ALA A 371 -9.89 -37.18 -20.49
C ALA A 371 -10.44 -38.58 -20.12
N ARG A 372 -11.76 -38.78 -20.16
CA ARG A 372 -12.41 -40.05 -19.82
C ARG A 372 -12.45 -41.04 -20.98
N THR A 373 -12.77 -40.57 -22.18
CA THR A 373 -13.07 -41.45 -23.32
C THR A 373 -11.88 -41.61 -24.27
N GLY A 374 -10.91 -40.69 -24.23
CA GLY A 374 -9.90 -40.53 -25.27
C GLY A 374 -10.46 -40.12 -26.63
N ASP A 375 -11.76 -39.87 -26.73
CA ASP A 375 -12.39 -39.43 -27.97
C ASP A 375 -12.19 -37.92 -28.13
N GLY A 376 -11.64 -37.52 -29.29
CA GLY A 376 -11.46 -36.12 -29.63
C GLY A 376 -10.13 -35.46 -29.21
N GLY A 377 -9.18 -36.20 -28.63
CA GLY A 377 -7.83 -35.70 -28.31
C GLY A 377 -6.99 -36.62 -27.40
N ASP A 378 -5.79 -36.17 -27.03
CA ASP A 378 -4.91 -36.88 -26.08
C ASP A 378 -5.41 -36.71 -24.63
N PRO A 379 -5.72 -37.80 -23.90
CA PRO A 379 -6.12 -37.75 -22.49
C PRO A 379 -5.10 -37.06 -21.57
N GLY A 380 -3.80 -37.21 -21.84
CA GLY A 380 -2.74 -36.58 -21.06
C GLY A 380 -2.78 -35.06 -21.19
N LEU A 381 -2.93 -34.55 -22.42
CA LEU A 381 -3.14 -33.12 -22.67
C LEU A 381 -4.45 -32.62 -22.09
N ALA A 382 -5.53 -33.41 -22.18
CA ALA A 382 -6.81 -33.08 -21.58
C ALA A 382 -6.66 -32.85 -20.07
N MET A 383 -5.92 -33.72 -19.36
CA MET A 383 -5.66 -33.57 -17.94
C MET A 383 -4.87 -32.30 -17.59
N GLN A 384 -3.89 -31.91 -18.40
CA GLN A 384 -3.16 -30.65 -18.20
C GLN A 384 -4.10 -29.45 -18.30
N TYR A 385 -4.91 -29.37 -19.37
CA TYR A 385 -5.88 -28.29 -19.56
C TYR A 385 -6.98 -28.27 -18.49
N LEU A 386 -7.40 -29.43 -17.99
CA LEU A 386 -8.39 -29.54 -16.94
C LEU A 386 -7.90 -28.96 -15.61
N ASN A 387 -6.64 -29.22 -15.24
CA ASN A 387 -6.02 -28.62 -14.07
C ASN A 387 -5.92 -27.09 -14.20
N VAL A 388 -5.58 -26.59 -15.38
CA VAL A 388 -5.56 -25.15 -15.68
C VAL A 388 -6.95 -24.53 -15.55
N ALA A 389 -7.96 -25.10 -16.20
CA ALA A 389 -9.34 -24.59 -16.17
C ALA A 389 -9.92 -24.63 -14.75
N ALA A 390 -9.60 -25.67 -13.96
CA ALA A 390 -9.95 -25.73 -12.54
C ALA A 390 -9.25 -24.64 -11.71
N GLY A 391 -8.02 -24.24 -12.07
CA GLY A 391 -7.38 -23.07 -11.47
C GLY A 391 -8.10 -21.76 -11.82
N PHE A 392 -8.56 -21.62 -13.05
CA PHE A 392 -9.23 -20.39 -13.52
C PHE A 392 -10.63 -20.20 -12.92
N ILE A 393 -11.39 -21.28 -12.73
CA ILE A 393 -12.75 -21.18 -12.17
C ILE A 393 -12.76 -20.72 -10.70
N ALA A 394 -11.65 -20.87 -9.97
CA ALA A 394 -11.51 -20.36 -8.61
C ALA A 394 -11.63 -18.83 -8.56
N TYR A 395 -11.11 -18.13 -9.58
CA TYR A 395 -11.16 -16.66 -9.67
C TYR A 395 -12.56 -16.14 -9.97
N THR A 396 -13.34 -16.87 -10.77
CA THR A 396 -14.67 -16.41 -11.22
C THR A 396 -15.80 -16.86 -10.29
N ARG A 397 -15.57 -17.87 -9.45
CA ARG A 397 -16.52 -18.42 -8.49
C ARG A 397 -15.91 -18.51 -7.09
N ASP A 398 -15.31 -19.65 -6.77
CA ASP A 398 -14.68 -19.96 -5.49
C ASP A 398 -13.80 -21.22 -5.57
N ASP A 399 -12.96 -21.42 -4.54
CA ASP A 399 -12.08 -22.58 -4.42
C ASP A 399 -12.83 -23.91 -4.32
N LYS A 400 -14.05 -23.90 -3.78
CA LYS A 400 -14.87 -25.11 -3.62
C LYS A 400 -15.31 -25.66 -4.98
N THR A 401 -15.70 -24.78 -5.89
CA THR A 401 -16.07 -25.13 -7.26
C THR A 401 -14.86 -25.69 -8.01
N ALA A 402 -13.69 -25.05 -7.84
CA ALA A 402 -12.43 -25.56 -8.38
C ALA A 402 -12.10 -26.97 -7.84
N GLU A 403 -12.29 -27.23 -6.55
CA GLU A 403 -12.08 -28.55 -5.95
C GLU A 403 -13.03 -29.60 -6.52
N ILE A 404 -14.30 -29.27 -6.76
CA ILE A 404 -15.26 -30.18 -7.40
C ILE A 404 -14.77 -30.58 -8.80
N VAL A 405 -14.26 -29.64 -9.59
CA VAL A 405 -13.70 -29.93 -10.92
C VAL A 405 -12.48 -30.85 -10.81
N ARG A 406 -11.56 -30.61 -9.87
CA ARG A 406 -10.39 -31.47 -9.63
C ARG A 406 -10.80 -32.88 -9.18
N ARG A 407 -11.82 -33.02 -8.34
CA ARG A 407 -12.36 -34.33 -7.93
C ARG A 407 -12.97 -35.08 -9.10
N ARG A 408 -13.71 -34.40 -9.99
CA ARG A 408 -14.25 -34.99 -11.22
C ARG A 408 -13.13 -35.43 -12.17
N ALA A 409 -12.04 -34.66 -12.24
CA ALA A 409 -10.83 -35.02 -12.98
C ALA A 409 -10.20 -36.31 -12.44
N ALA A 410 -9.96 -36.39 -11.13
CA ALA A 410 -9.38 -37.57 -10.49
C ALA A 410 -10.25 -38.83 -10.69
N ALA A 411 -11.58 -38.69 -10.61
CA ALA A 411 -12.51 -39.78 -10.88
C ALA A 411 -12.49 -40.24 -12.34
N ALA A 412 -12.22 -39.35 -13.30
CA ALA A 412 -12.09 -39.71 -14.71
C ALA A 412 -10.79 -40.48 -15.02
N ILE A 413 -9.74 -40.33 -14.20
CA ILE A 413 -8.48 -41.11 -14.32
C ILE A 413 -8.64 -42.52 -13.74
N ALA A 414 -9.47 -42.67 -12.71
CA ALA A 414 -9.65 -43.92 -11.98
C ALA A 414 -10.64 -44.90 -12.65
N ALA A 415 -11.37 -44.44 -13.66
CA ALA A 415 -12.36 -45.21 -14.44
C ALA A 415 -11.80 -45.55 -15.81
#